data_AF-A0A841CD42-F1
#
_entry.id   AF-A0A841CD42-F1
#
_cell.length_a   1.000
_cell.length_b   1.000
_cell.length_c   1.000
_cell.angle_alpha   90.00
_cell.angle_beta   90.00
_cell.angle_gamma   90.00
#
_symmetry.space_group_name_H-M   'P 1'
#
loop_
_entity.id
_entity.type
_entity.pdbx_description
1 polymer ?
#
loop_
_entity_poly.entity_id
_entity_poly.type
_entity_poly.pdbx_seq_one_letter_code
_entity_poly.pdbx_strand_id
1 'polypeptide(L)'
;MSVTTPHPGPPNPAMARAQAAGGAVRAALLRARRRATGASLGALPVANLVVLEVGVAVGLILLAIGTTGDGIAPGLMYTAGGIVLISLILAFTRSRGRWLTQWIGLVVRYNFRGHTRTAKRAGPVEMKPPSEEESSVIGPDDPRVALLRLAVPDLVVAKGVDHERRPLGMAWHQGAWTAVLLVDPAPGLITAVGSAPALPLGALAPTLEDRGVVLDAISVIWHCYPGSAALPPNSPALNSYMEVLGPLPAASRRTTWIAVRLDPRRCAAAIRERGGGVVGAHRALIGALSRVRNALESAGVAIRPLDSDELIRAGISAAELTSVAGSNNPVSLREKWSGVTAGGVGHASYAITGWPAKGMRNNLNALTGVRALSSTLSMTISPSSEQGQVGLRGMVRVSARTPSELDRADDRLKALADKLDITLTPLNGLQVAGLAATLPLGGVA
;
A
#
# COMPACT_ATOMS: atom_id res chain seq x y z
N MET A 1 -40.32 52.49 17.85
CA MET A 1 -40.63 51.44 16.86
C MET A 1 -39.60 50.34 17.01
N SER A 2 -39.96 49.24 17.67
CA SER A 2 -39.06 48.13 17.96
C SER A 2 -39.40 46.98 17.02
N VAL A 3 -38.45 46.60 16.16
CA VAL A 3 -38.61 45.51 15.19
C VAL A 3 -38.16 44.21 15.85
N THR A 4 -39.11 43.31 16.09
CA THR A 4 -38.85 41.93 16.53
C THR A 4 -38.63 41.04 15.31
N THR A 5 -37.42 40.49 15.18
CA THR A 5 -37.11 39.44 14.20
C THR A 5 -37.63 38.08 14.69
N PRO A 6 -38.28 37.24 13.85
CA PRO A 6 -38.78 35.93 14.29
C PRO A 6 -37.62 34.94 14.47
N HIS A 7 -37.72 34.13 15.52
CA HIS A 7 -36.83 33.02 15.81
C HIS A 7 -37.04 31.87 14.78
N PRO A 8 -35.98 31.23 14.26
CA PRO A 8 -36.15 30.10 13.35
C PRO A 8 -36.75 28.91 14.10
N GLY A 9 -37.82 28.34 13.54
CA GLY A 9 -38.49 27.17 14.09
C GLY A 9 -37.61 25.91 14.09
N PRO A 10 -37.89 24.93 14.95
CA PRO A 10 -37.09 23.72 15.08
C PRO A 10 -37.05 22.92 13.77
N PRO A 11 -35.93 22.25 13.46
CA PRO A 11 -35.76 21.54 12.19
C PRO A 11 -36.77 20.41 12.04
N ASN A 12 -37.39 20.34 10.86
CA ASN A 12 -38.44 19.38 10.55
C ASN A 12 -37.91 17.93 10.59
N PRO A 13 -38.40 17.07 11.50
CA PRO A 13 -37.89 15.70 11.67
C PRO A 13 -38.10 14.81 10.43
N ALA A 14 -39.02 15.19 9.53
CA ALA A 14 -39.24 14.49 8.27
C ALA A 14 -38.09 14.69 7.25
N MET A 15 -37.47 15.88 7.21
CA MET A 15 -36.29 16.13 6.35
C MET A 15 -35.04 15.42 6.89
N ALA A 16 -34.87 15.37 8.22
CA ALA A 16 -33.80 14.61 8.84
C ALA A 16 -33.96 13.08 8.60
N ARG A 17 -35.19 12.56 8.63
CA ARG A 17 -35.48 11.16 8.26
C ARG A 17 -35.29 10.89 6.77
N ALA A 18 -35.60 11.84 5.88
CA ALA A 18 -35.37 11.69 4.43
C ALA A 18 -33.87 11.77 4.07
N GLN A 19 -33.08 12.62 4.75
CA GLN A 19 -31.62 12.65 4.62
C GLN A 19 -30.97 11.41 5.24
N ALA A 20 -31.47 10.91 6.38
CA ALA A 20 -31.02 9.66 6.98
C ALA A 20 -31.40 8.42 6.12
N ALA A 21 -32.57 8.43 5.48
CA ALA A 21 -33.00 7.37 4.56
C ALA A 21 -32.24 7.43 3.23
N GLY A 22 -31.95 8.64 2.69
CA GLY A 22 -31.10 8.83 1.52
C GLY A 22 -29.64 8.45 1.77
N GLY A 23 -29.13 8.64 3.00
CA GLY A 23 -27.82 8.16 3.43
C GLY A 23 -27.78 6.64 3.68
N ALA A 24 -28.87 6.06 4.17
CA ALA A 24 -28.99 4.62 4.40
C ALA A 24 -29.08 3.81 3.09
N VAL A 25 -29.62 4.38 2.01
CA VAL A 25 -29.77 3.72 0.69
C VAL A 25 -28.47 3.73 -0.15
N ARG A 26 -27.39 4.39 0.29
CA ARG A 26 -26.06 4.34 -0.36
C ARG A 26 -24.94 3.69 0.46
N ALA A 27 -25.26 3.09 1.60
CA ALA A 27 -24.39 2.12 2.24
C ALA A 27 -24.67 0.72 1.69
N ALA A 28 -24.61 0.55 0.36
CA ALA A 28 -24.47 -0.77 -0.21
C ALA A 28 -23.25 -1.39 0.49
N LEU A 29 -23.49 -2.48 1.23
CA LEU A 29 -22.49 -3.25 1.94
C LEU A 29 -21.37 -3.59 0.97
N LEU A 30 -20.33 -2.74 0.89
CA LEU A 30 -19.09 -3.01 0.20
C LEU A 30 -18.47 -4.19 0.92
N ARG A 31 -18.82 -5.39 0.49
CA ARG A 31 -18.21 -6.63 0.97
C ARG A 31 -16.79 -6.63 0.42
N ALA A 32 -15.90 -6.11 1.25
CA ALA A 32 -14.46 -6.14 1.04
C ALA A 32 -13.99 -7.60 0.95
N ARG A 33 -13.77 -8.10 -0.26
CA ARG A 33 -13.20 -9.43 -0.47
C ARG A 33 -11.68 -9.36 -0.54
N ARG A 34 -11.00 -10.26 0.17
CA ARG A 34 -9.55 -10.45 0.05
C ARG A 34 -9.24 -10.98 -1.35
N ARG A 35 -8.46 -10.24 -2.13
CA ARG A 35 -7.96 -10.71 -3.43
C ARG A 35 -6.82 -11.72 -3.20
N ALA A 36 -6.99 -12.95 -3.65
CA ALA A 36 -5.90 -13.92 -3.72
C ALA A 36 -4.83 -13.42 -4.70
N THR A 37 -3.57 -13.44 -4.30
CA THR A 37 -2.44 -13.03 -5.15
C THR A 37 -1.96 -14.21 -6.01
N GLY A 38 -1.99 -14.03 -7.34
CA GLY A 38 -1.46 -14.98 -8.33
C GLY A 38 -2.51 -15.62 -9.23
N ALA A 39 -2.05 -16.34 -10.26
CA ALA A 39 -2.92 -17.20 -11.08
C ALA A 39 -3.41 -18.38 -10.23
N SER A 40 -4.72 -18.44 -9.99
CA SER A 40 -5.38 -19.51 -9.27
C SER A 40 -6.51 -20.06 -10.13
N LEU A 41 -6.64 -21.38 -10.19
CA LEU A 41 -7.76 -22.04 -10.82
C LEU A 41 -8.73 -22.43 -9.70
N GLY A 42 -9.81 -21.65 -9.54
CA GLY A 42 -10.69 -21.75 -8.37
C GLY A 42 -9.96 -21.35 -7.07
N ALA A 43 -9.98 -22.24 -6.07
CA ALA A 43 -9.36 -22.01 -4.77
C ALA A 43 -7.87 -22.41 -4.68
N LEU A 44 -7.33 -23.09 -5.71
CA LEU A 44 -5.97 -23.62 -5.73
C LEU A 44 -5.04 -22.79 -6.62
N PRO A 45 -3.81 -22.46 -6.17
CA PRO A 45 -2.79 -21.86 -7.01
C PRO A 45 -2.40 -22.81 -8.15
N VAL A 46 -2.14 -22.26 -9.34
CA VAL A 46 -1.67 -23.06 -10.50
C VAL A 46 -0.40 -23.86 -10.16
N ALA A 47 0.49 -23.33 -9.32
CA ALA A 47 1.68 -24.05 -8.87
C ALA A 47 1.37 -25.39 -8.16
N ASN A 48 0.26 -25.48 -7.44
CA ASN A 48 -0.12 -26.72 -6.75
C ASN A 48 -0.59 -27.77 -7.78
N LEU A 49 -1.30 -27.33 -8.82
CA LEU A 49 -1.71 -28.19 -9.92
C LEU A 49 -0.48 -28.74 -10.65
N VAL A 50 0.49 -27.88 -10.97
CA VAL A 50 1.74 -28.30 -11.61
C VAL A 50 2.52 -29.31 -10.75
N VAL A 51 2.59 -29.11 -9.43
CA VAL A 51 3.26 -30.08 -8.53
C VAL A 51 2.55 -31.44 -8.53
N LEU A 52 1.23 -31.45 -8.59
CA LEU A 52 0.45 -32.70 -8.71
C LEU A 52 0.68 -33.37 -10.07
N GLU A 53 0.61 -32.62 -11.17
CA GLU A 53 0.85 -33.13 -12.53
C GLU A 53 2.25 -33.73 -12.67
N VAL A 54 3.28 -33.03 -12.19
CA VAL A 54 4.66 -33.54 -12.22
C VAL A 54 4.81 -34.77 -11.34
N GLY A 55 4.22 -34.77 -10.14
CA GLY A 55 4.26 -35.93 -9.24
C GLY A 55 3.64 -37.18 -9.86
N VAL A 56 2.47 -37.03 -10.49
CA VAL A 56 1.79 -38.12 -11.20
C VAL A 56 2.57 -38.56 -12.43
N ALA A 57 3.08 -37.63 -13.23
CA ALA A 57 3.87 -37.95 -14.42
C ALA A 57 5.14 -38.74 -14.06
N VAL A 58 5.89 -38.31 -13.04
CA VAL A 58 7.08 -39.02 -12.56
C VAL A 58 6.70 -40.40 -12.01
N GLY A 59 5.60 -40.50 -11.25
CA GLY A 59 5.09 -41.78 -10.76
C GLY A 59 4.74 -42.76 -11.89
N LEU A 60 4.06 -42.29 -12.94
CA LEU A 60 3.72 -43.10 -14.12
C LEU A 60 4.95 -43.52 -14.91
N ILE A 61 5.95 -42.64 -15.08
CA ILE A 61 7.21 -42.98 -15.74
C ILE A 61 7.95 -44.07 -14.97
N LEU A 62 8.02 -43.98 -13.64
CA LEU A 62 8.66 -45.01 -12.81
C LEU A 62 7.93 -46.35 -12.90
N LEU A 63 6.60 -46.35 -12.95
CA LEU A 63 5.81 -47.57 -13.17
C LEU A 63 6.06 -48.16 -14.56
N ALA A 64 6.12 -47.34 -15.61
CA ALA A 64 6.40 -47.78 -16.98
C ALA A 64 7.83 -48.33 -17.16
N ILE A 65 8.81 -47.78 -16.44
CA ILE A 65 10.18 -48.35 -16.42
C ILE A 65 10.19 -49.67 -15.65
N GLY A 66 9.37 -49.77 -14.59
CA GLY A 66 9.28 -50.96 -13.73
C GLY A 66 8.45 -52.11 -14.28
N THR A 67 7.69 -51.91 -15.37
CA THR A 67 6.93 -52.98 -16.03
C THR A 67 7.88 -53.86 -16.83
N THR A 68 8.05 -55.10 -16.37
CA THR A 68 8.72 -56.18 -17.10
C THR A 68 7.68 -57.26 -17.44
N GLY A 69 8.00 -58.19 -18.34
CA GLY A 69 7.06 -59.22 -18.83
C GLY A 69 6.39 -60.06 -17.72
N ASP A 70 7.01 -60.15 -16.54
CA ASP A 70 6.53 -60.91 -15.38
C ASP A 70 5.85 -60.04 -14.30
N GLY A 71 5.70 -58.73 -14.51
CA GLY A 71 5.01 -57.81 -13.59
C GLY A 71 5.76 -56.50 -13.32
N ILE A 72 5.25 -55.72 -12.35
CA ILE A 72 5.82 -54.43 -11.92
C ILE A 72 6.81 -54.67 -10.78
N ALA A 73 8.04 -54.19 -10.92
CA ALA A 73 9.05 -54.27 -9.86
C ALA A 73 8.55 -53.60 -8.55
N PRO A 74 8.44 -54.33 -7.42
CA PRO A 74 7.84 -53.79 -6.20
C PRO A 74 8.54 -52.54 -5.67
N GLY A 75 9.88 -52.47 -5.79
CA GLY A 75 10.67 -51.32 -5.35
C GLY A 75 10.31 -50.03 -6.08
N LEU A 76 10.15 -50.08 -7.40
CA LEU A 76 9.74 -48.94 -8.24
C LEU A 76 8.30 -48.53 -7.98
N MET A 77 7.41 -49.50 -7.70
CA MET A 77 6.03 -49.22 -7.32
C MET A 77 5.93 -48.44 -6.00
N TYR A 78 6.68 -48.84 -4.96
CA TYR A 78 6.70 -48.12 -3.68
C TYR A 78 7.31 -46.72 -3.81
N THR A 79 8.37 -46.54 -4.61
CA THR A 79 8.95 -45.21 -4.86
C THR A 79 7.99 -44.31 -5.64
N ALA A 80 7.32 -44.84 -6.68
CA ALA A 80 6.30 -44.11 -7.42
C ALA A 80 5.14 -43.65 -6.52
N GLY A 81 4.61 -44.57 -5.70
CA GLY A 81 3.59 -44.25 -4.69
C GLY A 81 4.06 -43.20 -3.69
N GLY A 82 5.30 -43.31 -3.23
CA GLY A 82 5.93 -42.33 -2.32
C GLY A 82 6.03 -40.93 -2.94
N ILE A 83 6.46 -40.81 -4.20
CA ILE A 83 6.58 -39.52 -4.91
C ILE A 83 5.20 -38.88 -5.09
N VAL A 84 4.18 -39.65 -5.51
CA VAL A 84 2.81 -39.14 -5.65
C VAL A 84 2.27 -38.68 -4.29
N LEU A 85 2.51 -39.46 -3.23
CA LEU A 85 2.09 -39.11 -1.87
C LEU A 85 2.77 -37.82 -1.38
N ILE A 86 4.08 -37.68 -1.60
CA ILE A 86 4.83 -36.46 -1.26
C ILE A 86 4.30 -35.27 -2.04
N SER A 87 4.07 -35.40 -3.36
CA SER A 87 3.49 -34.33 -4.17
C SER A 87 2.10 -33.91 -3.67
N LEU A 88 1.28 -34.88 -3.23
CA LEU A 88 -0.02 -34.61 -2.63
C LEU A 88 0.12 -33.84 -1.30
N ILE A 89 1.04 -34.26 -0.44
CA ILE A 89 1.35 -33.55 0.81
C ILE A 89 1.83 -32.11 0.49
N LEU A 90 2.77 -31.93 -0.44
CA LEU A 90 3.29 -30.61 -0.80
C LEU A 90 2.21 -29.69 -1.39
N ALA A 91 1.30 -30.23 -2.21
CA ALA A 91 0.24 -29.48 -2.86
C ALA A 91 -0.87 -29.06 -1.90
N PHE A 92 -1.19 -29.90 -0.89
CA PHE A 92 -2.31 -29.63 0.02
C PHE A 92 -1.88 -29.10 1.40
N THR A 93 -0.59 -29.12 1.73
CA THR A 93 -0.12 -28.53 2.98
C THR A 93 -0.21 -27.00 2.94
N ARG A 94 -0.97 -26.46 3.89
CA ARG A 94 -1.17 -25.03 4.10
C ARG A 94 -0.51 -24.60 5.41
N SER A 95 0.39 -23.62 5.36
CA SER A 95 1.09 -23.10 6.53
C SER A 95 1.02 -21.57 6.56
N ARG A 96 0.63 -21.00 7.72
CA ARG A 96 0.56 -19.54 7.97
C ARG A 96 -0.15 -18.74 6.86
N GLY A 97 -1.24 -19.29 6.31
CA GLY A 97 -2.06 -18.62 5.30
C GLY A 97 -1.54 -18.68 3.85
N ARG A 98 -0.42 -19.38 3.59
CA ARG A 98 0.13 -19.63 2.25
C ARG A 98 0.20 -21.14 1.97
N TRP A 99 0.17 -21.50 0.70
CA TRP A 99 0.43 -22.87 0.26
C TRP A 99 1.94 -23.14 0.33
N LEU A 100 2.34 -24.38 0.66
CA LEU A 100 3.76 -24.72 0.83
C LEU A 100 4.57 -24.45 -0.45
N THR A 101 4.00 -24.71 -1.62
CA THR A 101 4.58 -24.37 -2.95
C THR A 101 4.91 -22.88 -3.09
N GLN A 102 4.00 -22.00 -2.65
CA GLN A 102 4.19 -20.55 -2.66
C GLN A 102 5.26 -20.13 -1.66
N TRP A 103 5.34 -20.81 -0.51
CA TRP A 103 6.35 -20.55 0.50
C TRP A 103 7.75 -20.96 0.01
N ILE A 104 7.90 -22.14 -0.60
CA ILE A 104 9.15 -22.59 -1.21
C ILE A 104 9.57 -21.62 -2.32
N GLY A 105 8.66 -21.28 -3.25
CA GLY A 105 8.96 -20.34 -4.32
C GLY A 105 9.37 -18.96 -3.82
N LEU A 106 8.77 -18.49 -2.71
CA LEU A 106 9.18 -17.25 -2.05
C LEU A 106 10.59 -17.34 -1.46
N VAL A 107 10.90 -18.41 -0.72
CA VAL A 107 12.21 -18.63 -0.09
C VAL A 107 13.30 -18.73 -1.16
N VAL A 108 13.06 -19.49 -2.22
CA VAL A 108 13.97 -19.61 -3.36
C VAL A 108 14.20 -18.25 -4.00
N ARG A 109 13.14 -17.53 -4.39
CA ARG A 109 13.27 -16.18 -5.00
C ARG A 109 13.94 -15.17 -4.07
N TYR A 110 13.73 -15.29 -2.77
CA TYR A 110 14.42 -14.48 -1.79
C TYR A 110 15.91 -14.80 -1.78
N ASN A 111 16.30 -16.07 -1.61
CA ASN A 111 17.72 -16.46 -1.54
C ASN A 111 18.51 -16.14 -2.83
N PHE A 112 17.87 -16.17 -4.00
CA PHE A 112 18.54 -15.90 -5.28
C PHE A 112 18.54 -14.42 -5.70
N ARG A 113 17.90 -13.50 -4.95
CA ARG A 113 17.90 -12.06 -5.30
C ARG A 113 18.91 -11.26 -4.49
N GLY A 114 19.38 -10.15 -5.06
CA GLY A 114 20.18 -9.18 -4.32
C GLY A 114 19.39 -8.54 -3.18
N HIS A 115 19.89 -8.65 -1.96
CA HIS A 115 19.28 -8.08 -0.75
C HIS A 115 19.75 -6.67 -0.42
N THR A 116 20.77 -6.18 -1.11
CA THR A 116 21.37 -4.87 -0.84
C THR A 116 21.31 -4.03 -2.10
N ARG A 117 20.88 -2.78 -1.94
CA ARG A 117 20.89 -1.75 -2.98
C ARG A 117 21.58 -0.53 -2.41
N THR A 118 22.33 0.18 -3.26
CA THR A 118 23.03 1.40 -2.89
C THR A 118 22.67 2.49 -3.88
N ALA A 119 22.22 3.63 -3.39
CA ALA A 119 22.09 4.83 -4.17
C ALA A 119 23.50 5.44 -4.25
N LYS A 120 24.15 5.26 -5.40
CA LYS A 120 25.42 5.93 -5.70
C LYS A 120 25.13 7.36 -6.14
N ARG A 121 25.97 8.29 -5.70
CA ARG A 121 25.99 9.66 -6.23
C ARG A 121 26.33 9.63 -7.72
N ALA A 122 25.56 10.33 -8.56
CA ALA A 122 26.06 10.83 -9.83
C ALA A 122 27.08 11.94 -9.52
N GLY A 123 28.26 11.93 -10.14
CA GLY A 123 29.29 12.96 -9.98
C GLY A 123 28.75 14.38 -10.21
N PRO A 124 29.55 15.45 -9.99
CA PRO A 124 29.10 16.81 -10.27
C PRO A 124 28.48 16.86 -11.68
N VAL A 125 27.17 17.12 -11.75
CA VAL A 125 26.44 17.21 -13.00
C VAL A 125 26.98 18.46 -13.67
N GLU A 126 27.76 18.28 -14.73
CA GLU A 126 28.07 19.34 -15.67
C GLU A 126 26.70 19.86 -16.15
N MET A 127 26.37 21.10 -15.76
CA MET A 127 25.04 21.67 -15.91
C MET A 127 24.83 21.98 -17.40
N LYS A 128 24.51 20.94 -18.17
CA LYS A 128 24.08 21.08 -19.55
C LYS A 128 22.73 21.81 -19.52
N PRO A 129 22.55 22.90 -20.29
CA PRO A 129 21.28 23.61 -20.32
C PRO A 129 20.16 22.62 -20.69
N PRO A 130 19.05 22.59 -19.93
CA PRO A 130 18.00 21.61 -20.15
C PRO A 130 17.44 21.78 -21.55
N SER A 131 17.40 20.69 -22.31
CA SER A 131 16.58 20.64 -23.53
C SER A 131 15.09 20.68 -23.14
N GLU A 132 14.24 21.28 -23.99
CA GLU A 132 12.82 21.51 -23.65
C GLU A 132 12.07 20.20 -23.31
N GLU A 133 12.49 19.07 -23.86
CA GLU A 133 11.92 17.73 -23.58
C GLU A 133 12.38 17.12 -22.24
N GLU A 134 13.63 17.37 -21.81
CA GLU A 134 14.16 16.95 -20.49
C GLU A 134 13.50 17.66 -19.30
N SER A 135 12.85 18.81 -19.53
CA SER A 135 12.27 19.64 -18.47
C SER A 135 11.06 19.01 -17.76
N SER A 136 10.40 18.04 -18.40
CA SER A 136 9.11 17.49 -17.99
C SER A 136 9.20 16.23 -17.12
N VAL A 137 10.33 15.53 -17.11
CA VAL A 137 10.49 14.25 -16.39
C VAL A 137 11.72 14.28 -15.49
N ILE A 138 11.52 13.98 -14.21
CA ILE A 138 12.56 13.85 -13.20
C ILE A 138 12.96 12.36 -13.12
N GLY A 139 14.13 12.06 -13.67
CA GLY A 139 14.70 10.73 -13.77
C GLY A 139 15.61 10.34 -12.59
N PRO A 140 16.37 9.24 -12.73
CA PRO A 140 17.32 8.77 -11.71
C PRO A 140 18.50 9.71 -11.45
N ASP A 141 18.73 10.69 -12.33
CA ASP A 141 19.81 11.67 -12.18
C ASP A 141 19.54 12.68 -11.05
N ASP A 142 18.26 12.90 -10.70
CA ASP A 142 17.92 13.66 -9.50
C ASP A 142 18.24 12.81 -8.26
N PRO A 143 19.11 13.29 -7.34
CA PRO A 143 19.53 12.52 -6.17
C PRO A 143 18.36 12.12 -5.28
N ARG A 144 17.29 12.91 -5.24
CA ARG A 144 16.08 12.63 -4.44
C ARG A 144 15.31 11.44 -5.03
N VAL A 145 15.20 11.38 -6.35
CA VAL A 145 14.58 10.23 -7.05
C VAL A 145 15.48 9.00 -6.94
N ALA A 146 16.80 9.16 -7.08
CA ALA A 146 17.77 8.07 -6.88
C ALA A 146 17.65 7.42 -5.48
N LEU A 147 17.43 8.22 -4.43
CA LEU A 147 17.17 7.72 -3.08
C LEU A 147 15.87 6.91 -3.00
N LEU A 148 14.78 7.41 -3.59
CA LEU A 148 13.50 6.70 -3.62
C LEU A 148 13.56 5.40 -4.44
N ARG A 149 14.44 5.35 -5.44
CA ARG A 149 14.69 4.14 -6.25
C ARG A 149 15.33 2.99 -5.48
N LEU A 150 15.82 3.22 -4.26
CA LEU A 150 16.16 2.14 -3.34
C LEU A 150 14.95 1.24 -3.06
N ALA A 151 13.80 1.85 -2.76
CA ALA A 151 12.53 1.16 -2.48
C ALA A 151 11.72 0.90 -3.76
N VAL A 152 11.76 1.81 -4.73
CA VAL A 152 10.92 1.83 -5.95
C VAL A 152 11.81 1.86 -7.22
N PRO A 153 12.38 0.73 -7.67
CA PRO A 153 13.54 0.71 -8.59
C PRO A 153 13.36 1.40 -9.95
N ASP A 154 12.15 1.38 -10.48
CA ASP A 154 11.74 1.93 -11.78
C ASP A 154 11.03 3.28 -11.64
N LEU A 155 11.15 3.94 -10.48
CA LEU A 155 10.53 5.24 -10.24
C LEU A 155 11.05 6.29 -11.22
N VAL A 156 10.07 6.98 -11.82
CA VAL A 156 10.24 8.19 -12.62
C VAL A 156 9.12 9.14 -12.21
N VAL A 157 9.40 10.44 -12.09
CA VAL A 157 8.38 11.44 -11.73
C VAL A 157 8.18 12.41 -12.88
N ALA A 158 7.00 12.44 -13.47
CA ALA A 158 6.63 13.40 -14.50
C ALA A 158 5.96 14.64 -13.88
N LYS A 159 6.30 15.80 -14.43
CA LYS A 159 5.63 17.08 -14.17
C LYS A 159 4.42 17.18 -15.10
N GLY A 160 3.29 17.57 -14.53
CA GLY A 160 2.08 17.88 -15.25
C GLY A 160 1.38 19.10 -14.67
N VAL A 161 0.25 19.43 -15.27
CA VAL A 161 -0.67 20.45 -14.75
C VAL A 161 -2.07 19.87 -14.69
N ASP A 162 -2.82 20.24 -13.66
CA ASP A 162 -4.23 19.85 -13.54
C ASP A 162 -5.15 20.71 -14.43
N HIS A 163 -6.46 20.47 -14.37
CA HIS A 163 -7.46 21.23 -15.12
C HIS A 163 -7.50 22.73 -14.74
N GLU A 164 -7.03 23.08 -13.54
CA GLU A 164 -6.96 24.44 -13.02
C GLU A 164 -5.56 25.06 -13.26
N ARG A 165 -4.73 24.42 -14.10
CA ARG A 165 -3.34 24.81 -14.40
C ARG A 165 -2.43 24.84 -13.17
N ARG A 166 -2.76 24.09 -12.13
CA ARG A 166 -1.89 23.92 -10.96
C ARG A 166 -0.86 22.82 -11.23
N PRO A 167 0.40 22.97 -10.78
CA PRO A 167 1.41 21.93 -10.91
C PRO A 167 0.95 20.60 -10.28
N LEU A 168 1.23 19.50 -10.95
CA LEU A 168 0.90 18.15 -10.51
C LEU A 168 2.09 17.21 -10.73
N GLY A 169 2.46 16.44 -9.71
CA GLY A 169 3.42 15.34 -9.83
C GLY A 169 2.73 14.02 -10.18
N MET A 170 3.32 13.26 -11.10
CA MET A 170 2.87 11.91 -11.44
C MET A 170 4.04 10.93 -11.35
N ALA A 171 3.93 9.92 -10.49
CA ALA A 171 4.93 8.86 -10.35
C ALA A 171 4.62 7.70 -11.29
N TRP A 172 5.62 7.19 -11.99
CA TRP A 172 5.56 5.94 -12.72
C TRP A 172 6.19 4.82 -11.90
N HIS A 173 5.45 3.71 -11.74
CA HIS A 173 5.95 2.50 -11.08
C HIS A 173 5.18 1.26 -11.53
N GLN A 174 5.89 0.20 -11.90
CA GLN A 174 5.36 -1.08 -12.37
C GLN A 174 4.33 -0.94 -13.49
N GLY A 175 4.64 -0.11 -14.49
CA GLY A 175 3.78 0.06 -15.66
C GLY A 175 2.53 0.92 -15.44
N ALA A 176 2.41 1.62 -14.30
CA ALA A 176 1.26 2.45 -13.98
C ALA A 176 1.67 3.86 -13.56
N TRP A 177 0.80 4.83 -13.85
CA TRP A 177 0.94 6.21 -13.37
C TRP A 177 0.16 6.40 -12.07
N THR A 178 0.73 7.15 -11.14
CA THR A 178 0.12 7.50 -9.86
C THR A 178 0.20 8.99 -9.61
N ALA A 179 -0.94 9.61 -9.27
CA ALA A 179 -1.00 10.97 -8.76
C ALA A 179 -1.49 10.95 -7.32
N VAL A 180 -1.09 11.93 -6.52
CA VAL A 180 -1.34 11.93 -5.07
C VAL A 180 -2.05 13.22 -4.65
N LEU A 181 -3.08 13.04 -3.83
CA LEU A 181 -3.74 14.11 -3.10
C LEU A 181 -3.26 14.11 -1.64
N LEU A 182 -2.99 15.28 -1.08
CA LEU A 182 -2.71 15.50 0.34
C LEU A 182 -3.96 16.02 1.03
N VAL A 183 -4.38 15.35 2.11
CA VAL A 183 -5.43 15.86 2.99
C VAL A 183 -4.83 16.91 3.91
N ASP A 184 -5.41 18.11 3.84
CA ASP A 184 -4.97 19.20 4.69
C ASP A 184 -5.33 18.87 6.15
N PRO A 185 -4.39 19.05 7.10
CA PRO A 185 -4.71 18.83 8.50
C PRO A 185 -5.78 19.84 8.92
N ALA A 186 -6.83 19.37 9.61
CA ALA A 186 -7.82 20.28 10.17
C ALA A 186 -7.10 21.31 11.07
N PRO A 187 -7.36 22.62 10.93
CA PRO A 187 -6.60 23.69 11.60
C PRO A 187 -6.83 23.79 13.12
N GLY A 188 -7.23 22.70 13.78
CA GLY A 188 -7.40 22.66 15.22
C GLY A 188 -6.04 22.69 15.93
N LEU A 189 -5.81 23.72 16.75
CA LEU A 189 -4.70 23.78 17.72
C LEU A 189 -4.71 22.57 18.69
N ILE A 190 -5.85 21.91 18.83
CA ILE A 190 -6.07 20.73 19.68
C ILE A 190 -6.82 19.68 18.88
N THR A 191 -6.17 18.56 18.57
CA THR A 191 -6.84 17.36 18.04
C THR A 191 -7.15 16.42 19.18
N ALA A 192 -8.42 16.19 19.48
CA ALA A 192 -8.83 15.22 20.49
C ALA A 192 -8.32 13.81 20.12
N VAL A 193 -7.78 13.10 21.10
CA VAL A 193 -7.26 11.73 20.92
C VAL A 193 -8.35 10.84 20.33
N GLY A 194 -8.06 10.20 19.20
CA GLY A 194 -9.02 9.32 18.51
C GLY A 194 -10.01 10.04 17.58
N SER A 195 -10.06 11.38 17.54
CA SER A 195 -10.97 12.18 16.67
C SER A 195 -10.48 12.34 15.23
N ALA A 196 -9.57 11.49 14.80
CA ALA A 196 -9.04 11.49 13.45
C ALA A 196 -10.18 11.15 12.45
N PRO A 197 -10.49 12.02 11.46
CA PRO A 197 -11.56 11.75 10.50
C PRO A 197 -11.40 10.38 9.85
N ALA A 198 -12.44 9.55 9.92
CA ALA A 198 -12.51 8.34 9.13
C ALA A 198 -12.74 8.75 7.68
N LEU A 199 -11.78 8.47 6.79
CA LEU A 199 -11.96 8.80 5.38
C LEU A 199 -13.11 7.97 4.80
N PRO A 200 -14.04 8.59 4.05
CA PRO A 200 -15.22 7.91 3.53
C PRO A 200 -14.83 7.00 2.35
N LEU A 201 -14.28 5.82 2.64
CA LEU A 201 -13.89 4.84 1.60
C LEU A 201 -15.05 4.49 0.66
N GLY A 202 -16.29 4.54 1.17
CA GLY A 202 -17.49 4.35 0.37
C GLY A 202 -17.70 5.42 -0.70
N ALA A 203 -17.27 6.67 -0.47
CA ALA A 203 -17.33 7.74 -1.46
C ALA A 203 -16.31 7.55 -2.60
N LEU A 204 -15.24 6.79 -2.37
CA LEU A 204 -14.20 6.51 -3.36
C LEU A 204 -14.57 5.34 -4.28
N ALA A 205 -15.39 4.39 -3.82
CA ALA A 205 -15.75 3.21 -4.62
C ALA A 205 -16.33 3.55 -6.02
N PRO A 206 -17.27 4.50 -6.17
CA PRO A 206 -17.79 4.88 -7.49
C PRO A 206 -16.76 5.53 -8.42
N THR A 207 -15.65 6.06 -7.87
CA THR A 207 -14.60 6.71 -8.67
C THR A 207 -13.59 5.74 -9.27
N LEU A 208 -13.61 4.48 -8.85
CA LEU A 208 -12.74 3.42 -9.38
C LEU A 208 -13.02 3.14 -10.86
N GLU A 209 -14.28 3.26 -11.29
CA GLU A 209 -14.69 3.05 -12.67
C GLU A 209 -15.61 4.17 -13.08
N ASP A 210 -15.13 5.08 -13.94
CA ASP A 210 -15.95 6.16 -14.45
C ASP A 210 -15.47 6.65 -15.83
N ARG A 211 -16.43 7.00 -16.70
CA ARG A 211 -16.21 7.53 -18.07
C ARG A 211 -15.16 6.76 -18.88
N GLY A 212 -15.26 5.43 -18.87
CA GLY A 212 -14.36 4.53 -19.61
C GLY A 212 -12.95 4.41 -19.02
N VAL A 213 -12.67 5.03 -17.87
CA VAL A 213 -11.42 4.87 -17.12
C VAL A 213 -11.66 3.95 -15.94
N VAL A 214 -10.94 2.83 -15.92
CA VAL A 214 -10.92 1.86 -14.83
C VAL A 214 -9.60 1.98 -14.11
N LEU A 215 -9.62 2.57 -12.91
CA LEU A 215 -8.43 2.74 -12.09
C LEU A 215 -7.86 1.39 -11.66
N ASP A 216 -6.54 1.35 -11.49
CA ASP A 216 -5.91 0.17 -10.94
C ASP A 216 -6.21 0.02 -9.44
N ALA A 217 -6.01 1.12 -8.71
CA ALA A 217 -6.24 1.21 -7.29
C ALA A 217 -6.37 2.66 -6.82
N ILE A 218 -7.05 2.84 -5.68
CA ILE A 218 -7.00 4.06 -4.88
C ILE A 218 -6.50 3.67 -3.49
N SER A 219 -5.37 4.24 -3.06
CA SER A 219 -4.74 3.94 -1.78
C SER A 219 -4.80 5.14 -0.85
N VAL A 220 -5.43 4.96 0.30
CA VAL A 220 -5.44 5.90 1.42
C VAL A 220 -4.29 5.54 2.36
N ILE A 221 -3.32 6.43 2.50
CA ILE A 221 -2.09 6.20 3.28
C ILE A 221 -2.07 7.18 4.44
N TRP A 222 -2.08 6.66 5.66
CA TRP A 222 -1.85 7.43 6.89
C TRP A 222 -0.44 7.19 7.35
N HIS A 223 0.33 8.26 7.48
CA HIS A 223 1.68 8.21 8.00
C HIS A 223 1.75 9.05 9.27
N CYS A 224 2.02 8.36 10.38
CA CYS A 224 1.89 8.89 11.72
C CYS A 224 3.22 8.83 12.45
N TYR A 225 3.56 9.94 13.10
CA TYR A 225 4.65 10.02 14.05
C TYR A 225 4.05 10.09 15.46
N PRO A 226 4.28 9.10 16.33
CA PRO A 226 3.75 9.13 17.70
C PRO A 226 4.36 10.29 18.49
N GLY A 227 5.64 10.61 18.28
CA GLY A 227 6.33 11.78 18.84
C GLY A 227 7.15 12.53 17.78
N SER A 228 7.93 13.53 18.19
CA SER A 228 8.75 14.31 17.24
C SER A 228 9.81 13.45 16.55
N ALA A 229 9.77 13.42 15.22
CA ALA A 229 10.75 12.71 14.40
C ALA A 229 12.15 13.36 14.45
N ALA A 230 12.22 14.66 14.74
CA ALA A 230 13.46 15.42 14.80
C ALA A 230 14.30 15.12 16.05
N LEU A 231 13.67 14.56 17.10
CA LEU A 231 14.36 14.22 18.34
C LEU A 231 15.05 12.85 18.23
N PRO A 232 16.23 12.68 18.84
CA PRO A 232 16.85 11.37 18.96
C PRO A 232 16.00 10.44 19.85
N PRO A 233 16.11 9.11 19.70
CA PRO A 233 15.28 8.15 20.42
C PRO A 233 15.44 8.23 21.94
N ASN A 234 16.60 8.66 22.44
CA ASN A 234 16.89 8.80 23.88
C ASN A 234 16.63 10.22 24.42
N SER A 235 15.92 11.07 23.68
CA SER A 235 15.64 12.44 24.12
C SER A 235 14.76 12.44 25.38
N PRO A 236 15.15 13.15 26.46
CA PRO A 236 14.32 13.30 27.66
C PRO A 236 12.94 13.91 27.36
N ALA A 237 12.88 14.85 26.41
CA ALA A 237 11.63 15.49 25.98
C ALA A 237 10.70 14.49 25.29
N LEU A 238 11.24 13.62 24.42
CA LEU A 238 10.45 12.57 23.79
C LEU A 238 9.96 11.56 24.84
N ASN A 239 10.83 11.14 25.77
CA ASN A 239 10.46 10.20 26.83
C ASN A 239 9.35 10.76 27.73
N SER A 240 9.48 12.01 28.18
CA SER A 240 8.46 12.68 28.99
C SER A 240 7.13 12.82 28.25
N TYR A 241 7.16 13.20 26.96
CA TYR A 241 5.96 13.24 26.13
C TYR A 241 5.29 11.86 26.04
N MET A 242 6.06 10.80 25.81
CA MET A 242 5.52 9.44 25.72
C MET A 242 5.02 8.92 27.06
N GLU A 243 5.61 9.33 28.18
CA GLU A 243 5.12 9.00 29.52
C GLU A 243 3.73 9.62 29.76
N VAL A 244 3.59 10.93 29.51
CA VAL A 244 2.31 11.65 29.64
C VAL A 244 1.25 11.08 28.69
N LEU A 245 1.63 10.72 27.45
CA LEU A 245 0.72 10.13 26.48
C LEU A 245 0.14 8.79 26.97
N GLY A 246 0.92 8.03 27.76
CA GLY A 246 0.49 6.74 28.29
C GLY A 246 0.02 5.77 27.19
N PRO A 247 -0.98 4.91 27.47
CA PRO A 247 -1.40 3.87 26.52
C PRO A 247 -2.24 4.41 25.34
N LEU A 248 -2.45 5.72 25.25
CA LEU A 248 -3.34 6.32 24.25
C LEU A 248 -2.75 6.21 22.83
N PRO A 249 -3.55 5.80 21.83
CA PRO A 249 -3.12 5.73 20.44
C PRO A 249 -3.21 7.12 19.80
N ALA A 250 -2.31 8.01 20.21
CA ALA A 250 -2.21 9.36 19.69
C ALA A 250 -0.95 9.50 18.83
N ALA A 251 -1.14 10.11 17.65
CA ALA A 251 -0.05 10.55 16.80
C ALA A 251 0.16 12.04 17.03
N SER A 252 1.39 12.46 17.34
CA SER A 252 1.75 13.87 17.43
C SER A 252 1.61 14.57 16.08
N ARG A 253 1.92 13.86 14.99
CA ARG A 253 1.73 14.32 13.62
C ARG A 253 1.17 13.20 12.78
N ARG A 254 0.13 13.51 12.00
CA ARG A 254 -0.42 12.61 11.00
C ARG A 254 -0.49 13.31 9.65
N THR A 255 0.06 12.66 8.64
CA THR A 255 -0.08 13.06 7.25
C THR A 255 -0.90 12.01 6.52
N THR A 256 -1.89 12.45 5.74
CA THR A 256 -2.77 11.56 5.00
C THR A 256 -2.66 11.83 3.51
N TRP A 257 -2.28 10.81 2.75
CA TRP A 257 -2.20 10.84 1.30
C TRP A 257 -3.25 9.94 0.68
N ILE A 258 -3.70 10.32 -0.51
CA ILE A 258 -4.59 9.51 -1.34
C ILE A 258 -3.93 9.36 -2.70
N ALA A 259 -3.38 8.18 -2.94
CA ALA A 259 -2.71 7.83 -4.18
C ALA A 259 -3.71 7.20 -5.16
N VAL A 260 -3.86 7.79 -6.33
CA VAL A 260 -4.73 7.33 -7.42
C VAL A 260 -3.86 6.71 -8.49
N ARG A 261 -3.97 5.40 -8.69
CA ARG A 261 -3.14 4.62 -9.62
C ARG A 261 -3.93 4.21 -10.86
N LEU A 262 -3.37 4.46 -12.04
CA LEU A 262 -3.94 4.13 -13.35
C LEU A 262 -2.95 3.25 -14.12
N ASP A 263 -3.39 2.04 -14.51
CA ASP A 263 -2.67 1.18 -15.47
C ASP A 263 -3.14 1.51 -16.90
N PRO A 264 -2.25 2.05 -17.76
CA PRO A 264 -2.60 2.41 -19.13
C PRO A 264 -3.17 1.25 -19.95
N ARG A 265 -2.77 0.00 -19.66
CA ARG A 265 -3.22 -1.20 -20.38
C ARG A 265 -4.70 -1.48 -20.15
N ARG A 266 -5.24 -1.10 -18.99
CA ARG A 266 -6.67 -1.24 -18.65
C ARG A 266 -7.54 -0.14 -19.27
N CYS A 267 -6.93 0.99 -19.65
CA CYS A 267 -7.62 2.19 -20.12
C CYS A 267 -7.30 2.56 -21.57
N ALA A 268 -6.92 1.59 -22.42
CA ALA A 268 -6.40 1.86 -23.76
C ALA A 268 -7.36 2.69 -24.65
N ALA A 269 -8.67 2.40 -24.62
CA ALA A 269 -9.67 3.16 -25.38
C ALA A 269 -9.77 4.61 -24.90
N ALA A 270 -9.94 4.81 -23.60
CA ALA A 270 -9.99 6.13 -22.98
C ALA A 270 -8.71 6.95 -23.22
N ILE A 271 -7.54 6.32 -23.26
CA ILE A 271 -6.26 6.98 -23.55
C ILE A 271 -6.19 7.43 -25.01
N ARG A 272 -6.64 6.60 -25.96
CA ARG A 272 -6.69 6.97 -27.39
C ARG A 272 -7.58 8.18 -27.63
N GLU A 273 -8.78 8.20 -27.04
CA GLU A 273 -9.70 9.35 -27.11
C GLU A 273 -9.10 10.64 -26.56
N ARG A 274 -8.10 10.54 -25.67
CA ARG A 274 -7.44 11.68 -25.01
C ARG A 274 -6.11 12.07 -25.68
N GLY A 275 -5.87 11.61 -26.91
CA GLY A 275 -4.69 11.92 -27.70
C GLY A 275 -3.61 10.83 -27.73
N GLY A 276 -3.84 9.69 -27.07
CA GLY A 276 -2.93 8.54 -27.10
C GLY A 276 -1.63 8.72 -26.32
N GLY A 277 -0.84 7.65 -26.29
CA GLY A 277 0.49 7.63 -25.66
C GLY A 277 0.51 8.05 -24.19
N VAL A 278 1.64 8.63 -23.76
CA VAL A 278 1.86 9.10 -22.39
C VAL A 278 0.97 10.30 -22.06
N VAL A 279 0.78 11.23 -23.00
CA VAL A 279 -0.05 12.44 -22.81
C VAL A 279 -1.52 12.07 -22.55
N GLY A 280 -2.07 11.13 -23.32
CA GLY A 280 -3.42 10.61 -23.11
C GLY A 280 -3.57 9.90 -21.76
N ALA A 281 -2.53 9.16 -21.31
CA ALA A 281 -2.50 8.53 -19.99
C ALA A 281 -2.49 9.57 -18.85
N HIS A 282 -1.68 10.62 -18.97
CA HIS A 282 -1.65 11.74 -18.01
C HIS A 282 -3.03 12.43 -17.95
N ARG A 283 -3.64 12.76 -19.09
CA ARG A 283 -4.98 13.38 -19.14
C ARG A 283 -6.05 12.48 -18.51
N ALA A 284 -6.00 11.17 -18.76
CA ALA A 284 -6.91 10.21 -18.13
C ALA A 284 -6.74 10.19 -16.60
N LEU A 285 -5.49 10.18 -16.11
CA LEU A 285 -5.18 10.20 -14.68
C LEU A 285 -5.60 11.51 -14.02
N ILE A 286 -5.30 12.66 -14.61
CA ILE A 286 -5.70 13.98 -14.11
C ILE A 286 -7.24 14.06 -14.00
N GLY A 287 -7.95 13.55 -15.00
CA GLY A 287 -9.41 13.44 -14.99
C GLY A 287 -9.92 12.57 -13.83
N ALA A 288 -9.30 11.41 -13.60
CA ALA A 288 -9.68 10.54 -12.49
C ALA A 288 -9.35 11.16 -11.12
N LEU A 289 -8.19 11.80 -10.98
CA LEU A 289 -7.76 12.50 -9.78
C LEU A 289 -8.74 13.61 -9.38
N SER A 290 -9.20 14.41 -10.36
CA SER A 290 -10.20 15.46 -10.13
C SER A 290 -11.52 14.89 -9.62
N ARG A 291 -11.96 13.72 -10.10
CA ARG A 291 -13.17 13.06 -9.60
C ARG A 291 -13.03 12.54 -8.18
N VAL A 292 -11.89 11.92 -7.88
CA VAL A 292 -11.55 11.47 -6.51
C VAL A 292 -11.55 12.67 -5.55
N ARG A 293 -10.91 13.77 -5.95
CA ARG A 293 -10.90 15.03 -5.19
C ARG A 293 -12.33 15.53 -4.93
N ASN A 294 -13.12 15.69 -5.99
CA ASN A 294 -14.50 16.19 -5.86
C ASN A 294 -15.38 15.30 -4.97
N ALA A 295 -15.22 13.98 -5.04
CA ALA A 295 -15.96 13.04 -4.20
C ALA A 295 -15.63 13.19 -2.71
N LEU A 296 -14.37 13.50 -2.39
CA LEU A 296 -13.90 13.73 -1.02
C LEU A 296 -14.27 15.13 -0.51
N GLU A 297 -14.14 16.15 -1.35
CA GLU A 297 -14.57 17.52 -1.03
C GLU A 297 -16.08 17.57 -0.77
N SER A 298 -16.87 16.84 -1.56
CA SER A 298 -18.32 16.69 -1.34
C SER A 298 -18.65 16.00 0.00
N ALA A 299 -17.71 15.26 0.57
CA ALA A 299 -17.80 14.64 1.88
C ALA A 299 -17.15 15.49 3.00
N GLY A 300 -16.77 16.74 2.71
CA GLY A 300 -16.22 17.69 3.68
C GLY A 300 -14.72 17.53 3.95
N VAL A 301 -13.98 16.81 3.11
CA VAL A 301 -12.53 16.62 3.28
C VAL A 301 -11.77 17.65 2.44
N ALA A 302 -11.06 18.56 3.10
CA ALA A 302 -10.14 19.49 2.45
C ALA A 302 -8.91 18.75 1.93
N ILE A 303 -8.66 18.84 0.62
CA ILE A 303 -7.61 18.06 -0.04
C ILE A 303 -7.06 18.81 -1.24
N ARG A 304 -5.78 18.59 -1.56
CA ARG A 304 -5.13 19.21 -2.72
C ARG A 304 -4.19 18.23 -3.43
N PRO A 305 -3.97 18.37 -4.75
CA PRO A 305 -2.92 17.62 -5.43
C PRO A 305 -1.53 18.02 -4.94
N LEU A 306 -0.60 17.06 -5.02
CA LEU A 306 0.84 17.31 -4.82
C LEU A 306 1.52 17.66 -6.14
N ASP A 307 2.38 18.67 -6.12
CA ASP A 307 3.30 18.90 -7.23
C ASP A 307 4.44 17.85 -7.25
N SER A 308 5.36 17.95 -8.21
CA SER A 308 6.44 16.97 -8.37
C SER A 308 7.45 16.98 -7.21
N ASP A 309 7.80 18.15 -6.68
CA ASP A 309 8.75 18.28 -5.58
C ASP A 309 8.11 17.87 -4.25
N GLU A 310 6.83 18.20 -4.05
CA GLU A 310 6.04 17.75 -2.91
C GLU A 310 5.82 16.23 -2.93
N LEU A 311 5.57 15.63 -4.10
CA LEU A 311 5.45 14.19 -4.26
C LEU A 311 6.75 13.47 -3.88
N ILE A 312 7.90 13.97 -4.36
CA ILE A 312 9.22 13.44 -3.99
C ILE A 312 9.46 13.59 -2.49
N ARG A 313 9.15 14.75 -1.90
CA ARG A 313 9.28 15.01 -0.47
C ARG A 313 8.38 14.08 0.36
N ALA A 314 7.16 13.84 -0.08
CA ALA A 314 6.23 12.91 0.55
C ALA A 314 6.77 11.48 0.53
N GLY A 315 7.34 11.05 -0.60
CA GLY A 315 8.04 9.77 -0.72
C GLY A 315 9.21 9.65 0.26
N ILE A 316 10.06 10.68 0.35
CA ILE A 316 11.25 10.69 1.22
C ILE A 316 10.84 10.62 2.69
N SER A 317 9.83 11.41 3.09
CA SER A 317 9.30 11.37 4.45
C SER A 317 8.69 10.02 4.78
N ALA A 318 7.84 9.47 3.90
CA ALA A 318 7.20 8.17 4.12
C ALA A 318 8.24 7.04 4.21
N ALA A 319 9.33 7.11 3.45
CA ALA A 319 10.43 6.15 3.49
C ALA A 319 11.40 6.36 4.66
N GLU A 320 11.20 7.37 5.52
CA GLU A 320 12.10 7.79 6.60
C GLU A 320 13.53 8.10 6.12
N LEU A 321 13.66 8.63 4.91
CA LEU A 321 14.95 8.98 4.30
C LEU A 321 15.34 10.46 4.53
N THR A 322 14.54 11.22 5.29
CA THR A 322 14.75 12.67 5.50
C THR A 322 16.12 12.98 6.11
N SER A 323 16.63 12.16 7.04
CA SER A 323 17.93 12.38 7.70
C SER A 323 19.12 12.16 6.78
N VAL A 324 18.94 11.38 5.71
CA VAL A 324 19.96 11.08 4.71
C VAL A 324 19.74 11.83 3.40
N ALA A 325 18.62 12.53 3.27
CA ALA A 325 18.32 13.39 2.13
C ALA A 325 19.30 14.57 2.11
N GLY A 326 20.21 14.57 1.14
CA GLY A 326 21.28 15.56 1.02
C GLY A 326 22.60 15.17 1.70
N SER A 327 22.69 13.98 2.31
CA SER A 327 23.97 13.43 2.78
C SER A 327 24.92 13.14 1.61
N ASN A 328 26.21 13.41 1.81
CA ASN A 328 27.26 13.06 0.85
C ASN A 328 27.66 11.57 0.90
N ASN A 329 27.20 10.84 1.93
CA ASN A 329 27.53 9.43 2.09
C ASN A 329 26.61 8.54 1.25
N PRO A 330 27.12 7.43 0.69
CA PRO A 330 26.28 6.44 0.00
C PRO A 330 25.17 5.94 0.91
N VAL A 331 23.93 6.03 0.43
CA VAL A 331 22.76 5.52 1.15
C VAL A 331 22.46 4.11 0.66
N SER A 332 22.29 3.18 1.60
CA SER A 332 21.97 1.80 1.27
C SER A 332 20.60 1.39 1.79
N LEU A 333 19.99 0.46 1.07
CA LEU A 333 18.85 -0.32 1.50
C LEU A 333 19.29 -1.78 1.62
N ARG A 334 19.01 -2.40 2.76
CA ARG A 334 19.31 -3.80 3.04
C ARG A 334 18.05 -4.51 3.50
N GLU A 335 17.62 -5.50 2.73
CA GLU A 335 16.52 -6.37 3.09
C GLU A 335 17.00 -7.56 3.93
N LYS A 336 16.26 -7.84 4.99
CA LYS A 336 16.31 -9.07 5.78
C LYS A 336 14.98 -9.80 5.61
N TRP A 337 14.92 -11.04 6.09
CA TRP A 337 13.71 -11.84 5.96
C TRP A 337 12.49 -11.17 6.62
N SER A 338 12.65 -10.62 7.83
CA SER A 338 11.57 -10.01 8.62
C SER A 338 11.48 -8.49 8.54
N GLY A 339 12.43 -7.81 7.90
CA GLY A 339 12.39 -6.34 7.78
C GLY A 339 13.32 -5.82 6.69
N VAL A 340 13.27 -4.52 6.45
CA VAL A 340 14.19 -3.81 5.55
C VAL A 340 14.76 -2.60 6.25
N THR A 341 16.06 -2.37 6.12
CA THR A 341 16.72 -1.17 6.64
C THR A 341 17.02 -0.24 5.47
N ALA A 342 16.54 1.00 5.51
CA ALA A 342 16.81 2.02 4.50
C ALA A 342 17.34 3.27 5.19
N GLY A 343 18.50 3.79 4.75
CA GLY A 343 19.08 5.00 5.35
C GLY A 343 19.34 4.91 6.86
N GLY A 344 19.56 3.70 7.38
CA GLY A 344 19.76 3.45 8.82
C GLY A 344 18.47 3.22 9.62
N VAL A 345 17.29 3.44 9.03
CA VAL A 345 15.99 3.20 9.68
C VAL A 345 15.50 1.80 9.33
N GLY A 346 15.06 1.03 10.33
CA GLY A 346 14.47 -0.29 10.15
C GLY A 346 12.97 -0.20 9.91
N HIS A 347 12.45 -1.01 8.99
CA HIS A 347 11.03 -1.10 8.66
C HIS A 347 10.57 -2.56 8.71
N ALA A 348 9.38 -2.78 9.25
CA ALA A 348 8.67 -4.05 9.19
C ALA A 348 7.25 -3.83 8.68
N SER A 349 6.87 -4.57 7.63
CA SER A 349 5.58 -4.45 6.95
C SER A 349 4.73 -5.71 7.16
N TYR A 350 3.44 -5.48 7.35
CA TYR A 350 2.43 -6.49 7.64
C TYR A 350 1.24 -6.27 6.71
N ALA A 351 0.70 -7.35 6.16
CA ALA A 351 -0.59 -7.33 5.48
C ALA A 351 -1.70 -7.55 6.52
N ILE A 352 -2.76 -6.76 6.43
CA ILE A 352 -4.02 -7.05 7.11
C ILE A 352 -4.70 -8.15 6.32
N THR A 353 -4.63 -9.37 6.86
CA THR A 353 -5.31 -10.51 6.26
C THR A 353 -6.68 -10.65 6.88
N GLY A 354 -6.82 -10.69 8.19
CA GLY A 354 -8.11 -10.81 8.89
C GLY A 354 -8.74 -9.45 9.20
N TRP A 355 -10.03 -9.30 8.88
CA TRP A 355 -10.84 -8.13 9.25
C TRP A 355 -11.88 -8.50 10.30
N PRO A 356 -12.23 -7.59 11.22
CA PRO A 356 -13.16 -7.88 12.31
C PRO A 356 -14.55 -8.20 11.80
N ALA A 357 -15.18 -9.24 12.35
CA ALA A 357 -16.47 -9.75 11.89
C ALA A 357 -17.63 -8.76 12.08
N LYS A 358 -17.54 -7.85 13.07
CA LYS A 358 -18.57 -6.85 13.42
C LYS A 358 -18.46 -5.55 12.60
N GLY A 359 -17.69 -5.57 11.52
CA GLY A 359 -17.46 -4.43 10.62
C GLY A 359 -16.36 -3.49 11.10
N MET A 360 -15.88 -2.61 10.21
CA MET A 360 -14.78 -1.65 10.43
C MET A 360 -15.19 -0.46 11.33
N ARG A 361 -16.04 -0.71 12.34
CA ARG A 361 -16.48 0.31 13.30
C ARG A 361 -15.38 0.65 14.31
N ASN A 362 -14.44 -0.27 14.53
CA ASN A 362 -13.29 -0.03 15.38
C ASN A 362 -12.24 0.80 14.67
N ASN A 363 -11.71 1.79 15.39
CA ASN A 363 -10.85 2.82 14.86
C ASN A 363 -9.47 2.26 14.47
N LEU A 364 -9.27 1.98 13.17
CA LEU A 364 -7.96 1.57 12.61
C LEU A 364 -6.84 2.57 12.92
N ASN A 365 -7.16 3.80 13.33
CA ASN A 365 -6.17 4.76 13.82
C ASN A 365 -5.37 4.20 15.00
N ALA A 366 -5.89 3.25 15.77
CA ALA A 366 -5.14 2.60 16.86
C ALA A 366 -3.86 1.90 16.37
N LEU A 367 -3.87 1.34 15.15
CA LEU A 367 -2.69 0.73 14.53
C LEU A 367 -1.61 1.76 14.17
N THR A 368 -1.96 3.05 14.11
CA THR A 368 -1.02 4.14 13.80
C THR A 368 -0.43 4.81 15.04
N GLY A 369 -0.85 4.40 16.24
CA GLY A 369 -0.34 4.88 17.53
C GLY A 369 0.76 4.01 18.14
N VAL A 370 1.37 3.11 17.37
CA VAL A 370 2.48 2.27 17.87
C VAL A 370 3.67 3.16 18.19
N ARG A 371 4.23 2.98 19.39
CA ARG A 371 5.41 3.70 19.87
C ARG A 371 6.66 3.24 19.13
N ALA A 372 6.94 3.87 18.00
CA ALA A 372 8.14 3.69 17.20
C ALA A 372 8.56 5.05 16.60
N LEU A 373 9.49 5.08 15.65
CA LEU A 373 9.76 6.29 14.88
C LEU A 373 8.49 6.72 14.14
N SER A 374 7.88 5.82 13.38
CA SER A 374 6.63 6.08 12.68
C SER A 374 5.82 4.81 12.45
N SER A 375 4.53 5.00 12.21
CA SER A 375 3.58 3.96 11.81
C SER A 375 2.83 4.41 10.58
N THR A 376 2.74 3.53 9.58
CA THR A 376 2.05 3.80 8.32
C THR A 376 0.95 2.77 8.12
N LEU A 377 -0.29 3.22 7.93
CA LEU A 377 -1.41 2.37 7.51
C LEU A 377 -1.76 2.70 6.06
N SER A 378 -1.79 1.71 5.18
CA SER A 378 -2.25 1.86 3.79
C SER A 378 -3.51 1.03 3.59
N MET A 379 -4.58 1.68 3.14
CA MET A 379 -5.88 1.10 2.81
C MET A 379 -6.12 1.28 1.32
N THR A 380 -6.06 0.20 0.56
CA THR A 380 -6.16 0.22 -0.90
C THR A 380 -7.45 -0.43 -1.36
N ILE A 381 -8.25 0.30 -2.12
CA ILE A 381 -9.40 -0.21 -2.85
C ILE A 381 -9.05 -0.41 -4.32
N SER A 382 -9.59 -1.46 -4.92
CA SER A 382 -9.39 -1.81 -6.33
C SER A 382 -10.68 -2.33 -6.94
N PRO A 383 -10.88 -2.22 -8.27
CA PRO A 383 -12.10 -2.73 -8.90
C PRO A 383 -12.24 -4.25 -8.73
N SER A 384 -13.48 -4.72 -8.61
CA SER A 384 -13.84 -6.14 -8.56
C SER A 384 -14.59 -6.55 -9.82
N SER A 385 -14.48 -7.81 -10.22
CA SER A 385 -15.31 -8.38 -11.30
C SER A 385 -16.77 -8.60 -10.88
N GLU A 386 -17.04 -8.65 -9.57
CA GLU A 386 -18.40 -8.78 -9.03
C GLU A 386 -19.04 -7.40 -8.88
N GLN A 387 -20.26 -7.24 -9.41
CA GLN A 387 -21.01 -5.98 -9.32
C GLN A 387 -21.24 -5.55 -7.88
N GLY A 388 -21.04 -4.26 -7.60
CA GLY A 388 -21.27 -3.67 -6.27
C GLY A 388 -20.22 -4.03 -5.22
N GLN A 389 -19.14 -4.73 -5.58
CA GLN A 389 -18.04 -5.05 -4.67
C GLN A 389 -16.75 -4.36 -5.09
N VAL A 390 -15.88 -4.12 -4.11
CA VAL A 390 -14.50 -3.63 -4.33
C VAL A 390 -13.53 -4.55 -3.61
N GLY A 391 -12.37 -4.77 -4.23
CA GLY A 391 -11.26 -5.43 -3.55
C GLY A 391 -10.65 -4.47 -2.53
N LEU A 392 -10.51 -4.90 -1.28
CA LEU A 392 -9.86 -4.13 -0.23
C LEU A 392 -8.58 -4.84 0.24
N ARG A 393 -7.47 -4.10 0.31
CA ARG A 393 -6.24 -4.51 0.98
C ARG A 393 -5.87 -3.50 2.06
N GLY A 394 -5.43 -4.00 3.19
CA GLY A 394 -4.88 -3.19 4.27
C GLY A 394 -3.43 -3.60 4.53
N MET A 395 -2.57 -2.64 4.83
CA MET A 395 -1.19 -2.87 5.20
C MET A 395 -0.78 -1.95 6.34
N VAL A 396 0.03 -2.48 7.25
CA VAL A 396 0.66 -1.70 8.31
C VAL A 396 2.17 -1.81 8.17
N ARG A 397 2.86 -0.68 8.21
CA ARG A 397 4.32 -0.63 8.34
C ARG A 397 4.68 0.12 9.61
N VAL A 398 5.62 -0.43 10.35
CA VAL A 398 6.25 0.24 11.48
C VAL A 398 7.70 0.52 11.11
N SER A 399 8.16 1.73 11.44
CA SER A 399 9.54 2.15 11.26
C SER A 399 10.15 2.48 12.61
N ALA A 400 11.39 2.08 12.83
CA ALA A 400 12.11 2.32 14.08
C ALA A 400 13.57 2.67 13.81
N ARG A 401 14.17 3.44 14.72
CA ARG A 401 15.56 3.92 14.61
C ARG A 401 16.56 2.84 14.98
N THR A 402 16.17 1.90 15.83
CA THR A 402 17.02 0.78 16.25
C THR A 402 16.31 -0.57 16.11
N PRO A 403 17.05 -1.69 15.99
CA PRO A 403 16.45 -3.02 15.92
C PRO A 403 15.59 -3.35 17.15
N SER A 404 16.04 -3.00 18.36
CA SER A 404 15.28 -3.29 19.59
C SER A 404 14.02 -2.44 19.73
N GLU A 405 14.00 -1.22 19.18
CA GLU A 405 12.78 -0.42 19.06
C GLU A 405 11.80 -1.08 18.09
N LEU A 406 12.30 -1.61 16.96
CA LEU A 406 11.47 -2.28 15.96
C LEU A 406 10.84 -3.57 16.51
N ASP A 407 11.60 -4.38 17.25
CA ASP A 407 11.09 -5.62 17.87
C ASP A 407 9.97 -5.32 18.88
N ARG A 408 10.17 -4.32 19.76
CA ARG A 408 9.12 -3.90 20.71
C ARG A 408 7.88 -3.36 20.01
N ALA A 409 8.07 -2.64 18.90
CA ALA A 409 6.99 -2.09 18.13
C ALA A 409 6.21 -3.18 17.37
N ASP A 410 6.87 -4.24 16.92
CA ASP A 410 6.24 -5.44 16.37
C ASP A 410 5.34 -6.14 17.42
N ASP A 411 5.88 -6.41 18.62
CA ASP A 411 5.11 -7.02 19.71
C ASP A 411 3.89 -6.17 20.10
N ARG A 412 4.07 -4.84 20.15
CA ARG A 412 2.96 -3.92 20.44
C ARG A 412 1.92 -3.92 19.33
N LEU A 413 2.35 -3.95 18.07
CA LEU A 413 1.45 -4.00 16.92
C LEU A 413 0.61 -5.28 16.94
N LYS A 414 1.22 -6.45 17.21
CA LYS A 414 0.51 -7.72 17.37
C LYS A 414 -0.53 -7.65 18.49
N ALA A 415 -0.14 -7.15 19.67
CA ALA A 415 -1.05 -6.99 20.80
C ALA A 415 -2.23 -6.04 20.50
N LEU A 416 -2.01 -5.00 19.68
CA LEU A 416 -3.09 -4.12 19.21
C LEU A 416 -3.98 -4.80 18.18
N ALA A 417 -3.40 -5.58 17.27
CA ALA A 417 -4.16 -6.33 16.28
C ALA A 417 -5.09 -7.35 16.93
N ASP A 418 -4.61 -8.08 17.94
CA ASP A 418 -5.41 -9.03 18.71
C ASP A 418 -6.58 -8.34 19.43
N LYS A 419 -6.33 -7.17 20.04
CA LYS A 419 -7.38 -6.36 20.68
C LYS A 419 -8.43 -5.84 19.70
N LEU A 420 -8.05 -5.60 18.45
CA LEU A 420 -8.93 -5.08 17.41
C LEU A 420 -9.61 -6.17 16.59
N ASP A 421 -9.36 -7.46 16.90
CA ASP A 421 -9.82 -8.61 16.10
C ASP A 421 -9.35 -8.52 14.63
N ILE A 422 -8.09 -8.11 14.45
CA ILE A 422 -7.43 -7.98 13.15
C ILE A 422 -6.30 -9.00 13.07
N THR A 423 -6.25 -9.76 11.98
CA THR A 423 -5.10 -10.67 11.76
C THR A 423 -4.06 -9.96 10.90
N LEU A 424 -2.87 -9.76 11.45
CA LEU A 424 -1.71 -9.27 10.73
C LEU A 424 -0.83 -10.44 10.29
N THR A 425 -0.39 -10.41 9.03
CA THR A 425 0.55 -11.38 8.49
C THR A 425 1.83 -10.66 8.09
N PRO A 426 2.99 -10.99 8.69
CA PRO A 426 4.25 -10.35 8.33
C PRO A 426 4.59 -10.63 6.87
N LEU A 427 5.07 -9.62 6.16
CA LEU A 427 5.52 -9.73 4.77
C LEU A 427 6.94 -10.27 4.66
N ASN A 428 7.19 -11.39 5.35
CA ASN A 428 8.50 -12.02 5.36
C ASN A 428 8.95 -12.38 3.93
N GLY A 429 10.18 -12.01 3.60
CA GLY A 429 10.74 -12.15 2.24
C GLY A 429 10.12 -11.21 1.19
N LEU A 430 9.25 -10.28 1.58
CA LEU A 430 8.61 -9.28 0.71
C LEU A 430 8.66 -7.87 1.34
N GLN A 431 9.63 -7.61 2.20
CA GLN A 431 9.66 -6.39 3.02
C GLN A 431 9.95 -5.13 2.18
N VAL A 432 10.76 -5.24 1.12
CA VAL A 432 10.96 -4.14 0.16
C VAL A 432 9.67 -3.82 -0.60
N ALA A 433 8.92 -4.85 -1.02
CA ALA A 433 7.62 -4.65 -1.66
C ALA A 433 6.61 -4.03 -0.69
N GLY A 434 6.63 -4.47 0.58
CA GLY A 434 5.81 -3.89 1.65
C GLY A 434 6.14 -2.43 1.92
N LEU A 435 7.43 -2.07 1.94
CA LEU A 435 7.87 -0.68 2.03
C LEU A 435 7.33 0.11 0.85
N ALA A 436 7.59 -0.31 -0.39
CA ALA A 436 7.13 0.39 -1.60
C ALA A 436 5.60 0.59 -1.62
N ALA A 437 4.82 -0.43 -1.23
CA ALA A 437 3.35 -0.38 -1.21
C ALA A 437 2.74 0.53 -0.14
N THR A 438 3.56 1.04 0.78
CA THR A 438 3.15 2.00 1.80
C THR A 438 3.73 3.40 1.56
N LEU A 439 4.41 3.61 0.42
CA LEU A 439 4.84 4.94 -0.03
C LEU A 439 3.78 5.57 -0.94
N PRO A 440 3.63 6.91 -0.94
CA PRO A 440 2.72 7.62 -1.84
C PRO A 440 3.32 7.72 -3.26
N LEU A 441 3.79 6.61 -3.83
CA LEU A 441 4.51 6.55 -5.11
C LEU A 441 3.97 5.45 -6.05
N GLY A 442 2.77 4.94 -5.78
CA GLY A 442 2.12 3.95 -6.64
C GLY A 442 2.52 2.50 -6.41
N GLY A 443 3.19 2.20 -5.30
CA GLY A 443 3.43 0.83 -4.88
C GLY A 443 2.12 0.13 -4.50
N VAL A 444 1.95 -1.09 -4.99
CA VAL A 444 0.86 -2.00 -4.59
C VAL A 444 1.48 -3.34 -4.21
N ALA A 445 1.02 -3.96 -3.11
CA ALA A 445 1.48 -5.28 -2.65
C ALA A 445 0.37 -6.32 -2.76
#